data_AF-A0A7X8FGA8-F1
#
_entry.id   AF-A0A7X8FGA8-F1
#
_cell.length_a   1.000
_cell.length_b   1.000
_cell.length_c   1.000
_cell.angle_alpha   90.00
_cell.angle_beta   90.00
_cell.angle_gamma   90.00
#
_symmetry.space_group_name_H-M   'P 1'
#
loop_
_entity.id
_entity.type
_entity.pdbx_description
1 polymer ?
#
loop_
_entity_poly.entity_id
_entity_poly.type
_entity_poly.pdbx_seq_one_letter_code
_entity_poly.pdbx_strand_id
1 'polypeptide(L)'
;MHETNRISSSMLNRIKYIAAYQVAPISAITHLAEVAKIEKYKETNKNIVYFKEPAKEINPVKFDTKKKRSAPQAPRYTTYEKLMKGKVLSDVF
;
A
#
# COMPACT_ATOMS: atom_id res chain seq x y z
N MET A 1 -16.71 -26.05 3.65
CA MET A 1 -15.36 -25.79 3.09
C MET A 1 -15.06 -24.31 3.36
N HIS A 2 -14.18 -24.00 4.32
CA HIS A 2 -13.91 -22.62 4.74
C HIS A 2 -12.55 -22.18 4.15
N GLU A 3 -12.57 -21.56 2.98
CA GLU A 3 -11.39 -20.92 2.39
C GLU A 3 -11.17 -19.57 3.09
N THR A 4 -10.35 -19.59 4.13
CA THR A 4 -9.85 -18.36 4.73
C THR A 4 -8.80 -17.76 3.80
N ASN A 5 -9.06 -16.53 3.36
CA ASN A 5 -8.14 -15.63 2.67
C ASN A 5 -6.85 -15.45 3.50
N ARG A 6 -5.95 -16.43 3.43
CA ARG A 6 -4.57 -16.31 3.88
C ARG A 6 -3.86 -15.53 2.79
N ILE A 7 -3.49 -14.29 3.09
CA ILE A 7 -2.30 -13.72 2.46
C ILE A 7 -1.20 -14.73 2.75
N SER A 8 -0.84 -15.55 1.76
CA SER A 8 0.18 -16.57 1.91
C SER A 8 1.42 -15.89 2.50
N SER A 9 2.02 -16.47 3.54
CA SER A 9 3.19 -15.92 4.24
C SER A 9 4.30 -15.50 3.27
N SER A 10 4.36 -16.15 2.11
CA SER A 10 5.24 -15.83 0.98
C SER A 10 5.07 -14.43 0.41
N MET A 11 3.86 -13.85 0.44
CA MET A 11 3.59 -12.48 -0.03
C MET A 11 4.01 -11.43 0.99
N LEU A 12 3.87 -11.69 2.30
CA LEU A 12 4.29 -10.75 3.34
C LEU A 12 5.79 -10.46 3.24
N ASN A 13 6.61 -11.47 2.97
CA ASN A 13 8.06 -11.30 2.78
C ASN A 13 8.42 -10.46 1.53
N ARG A 14 7.52 -10.39 0.53
CA ARG A 14 7.73 -9.60 -0.70
C ARG A 14 7.40 -8.12 -0.55
N ILE A 15 6.75 -7.73 0.56
CA ILE A 15 6.39 -6.33 0.81
C ILE A 15 7.64 -5.58 1.26
N LYS A 16 8.27 -4.88 0.31
CA LYS A 16 9.46 -4.04 0.57
C LYS A 16 9.10 -2.61 0.98
N TYR A 17 7.96 -2.11 0.51
CA TYR A 17 7.53 -0.74 0.73
C TYR A 17 6.03 -0.69 1.05
N ILE A 18 5.64 0.27 1.90
CA ILE A 18 4.25 0.63 2.17
C ILE A 18 4.01 2.06 1.68
N ALA A 19 3.02 2.20 0.82
CA ALA A 19 2.57 3.49 0.33
C ALA A 19 1.28 3.90 1.07
N ALA A 20 1.22 5.14 1.56
CA ALA A 20 0.07 5.65 2.30
C ALA A 20 -0.82 6.51 1.39
N TYR A 21 -2.07 6.06 1.21
CA TYR A 21 -3.12 6.85 0.56
C TYR A 21 -3.81 7.74 1.59
N GLN A 22 -3.80 9.05 1.35
CA GLN A 22 -4.55 10.01 2.15
C GLN A 22 -5.95 10.19 1.57
N VAL A 23 -6.96 10.11 2.43
CA VAL A 23 -8.37 10.36 2.07
C VAL A 23 -8.62 11.85 1.83
N ALA A 24 -9.88 12.24 1.60
CA ALA A 24 -10.25 13.65 1.47
C ALA A 24 -9.74 14.46 2.69
N PRO A 25 -9.20 15.68 2.48
CA PRO A 25 -9.25 16.46 1.24
C PRO A 25 -8.14 16.15 0.21
N ILE A 26 -7.14 15.34 0.55
CA ILE A 26 -5.93 15.17 -0.28
C ILE A 26 -6.13 14.14 -1.39
N SER A 27 -6.81 13.03 -1.11
CA SER A 27 -7.17 11.99 -2.10
C SER A 27 -6.01 11.56 -3.00
N ALA A 28 -4.86 11.26 -2.39
CA ALA A 28 -3.63 10.91 -3.11
C ALA A 28 -2.71 10.01 -2.28
N ILE A 29 -1.87 9.23 -2.95
CA ILE A 29 -0.72 8.59 -2.30
C ILE A 29 0.39 9.62 -2.22
N THR A 30 0.82 9.96 -1.01
CA THR A 30 1.79 11.05 -0.79
C THR A 30 3.05 10.59 -0.07
N HIS A 31 3.00 9.45 0.63
CA HIS A 31 4.11 8.96 1.42
C HIS A 31 4.43 7.51 1.09
N LEU A 32 5.73 7.19 1.16
CA LEU A 32 6.27 5.86 0.96
C LEU A 32 7.27 5.55 2.07
N ALA A 33 7.10 4.40 2.73
CA ALA A 33 8.01 3.93 3.77
C ALA A 33 8.60 2.58 3.40
N GLU A 34 9.91 2.40 3.61
CA GLU A 34 10.57 1.10 3.44
C GLU A 34 10.32 0.22 4.65
N VAL A 35 9.93 -1.02 4.39
CA VAL A 35 9.65 -2.03 5.42
C VAL A 35 10.96 -2.65 5.88
N ALA A 36 11.21 -2.60 7.19
CA ALA A 36 12.32 -3.30 7.84
C ALA A 36 11.96 -4.77 8.07
N LYS A 37 10.82 -5.00 8.71
CA LYS A 37 10.31 -6.33 9.04
C LYS A 37 8.80 -6.28 9.25
N ILE A 38 8.15 -7.42 9.02
CA ILE A 38 6.74 -7.63 9.32
C ILE A 38 6.66 -8.79 10.30
N GLU A 39 6.08 -8.54 11.47
CA GLU A 39 5.93 -9.53 12.52
C GLU A 39 4.46 -9.80 12.80
N LYS A 40 4.12 -11.06 13.01
CA LYS A 40 2.75 -11.44 13.38
C LYS A 40 2.46 -10.96 14.79
N TYR A 41 1.34 -10.30 15.00
CA TYR A 41 0.95 -9.80 16.31
C TYR A 41 0.24 -10.91 17.12
N LYS A 42 0.96 -11.54 18.04
CA LYS A 42 0.44 -12.62 18.91
C LYS A 42 -0.22 -13.73 18.08
N GLU A 43 -1.21 -14.42 18.65
CA GLU A 43 -2.05 -15.40 17.96
C GLU A 43 -3.20 -14.75 17.15
N THR A 44 -3.12 -13.44 16.87
CA THR A 44 -4.16 -12.75 16.10
C THR A 44 -3.86 -12.80 14.60
N ASN A 45 -4.86 -12.42 13.78
CA ASN A 45 -4.71 -12.23 12.34
C ASN A 45 -4.09 -10.86 11.97
N LYS A 46 -3.51 -10.15 12.94
CA LYS A 46 -2.89 -8.83 12.72
C LYS A 46 -1.38 -8.98 12.55
N ASN A 47 -0.78 -8.05 11.81
CA ASN A 47 0.67 -7.96 11.64
C ASN A 47 1.14 -6.56 12.06
N ILE A 48 2.31 -6.48 12.69
CA ILE A 48 3.03 -5.22 12.94
C ILE A 48 4.02 -5.04 11.80
N VAL A 49 4.00 -3.86 11.19
CA VAL A 49 4.97 -3.46 10.18
C VAL A 49 5.94 -2.48 10.82
N TYR A 50 7.22 -2.84 10.80
CA TYR A 50 8.31 -1.98 11.24
C TYR A 50 8.93 -1.31 10.02
N PHE A 51 9.11 0.00 10.06
CA PHE A 51 9.74 0.77 9.00
C PHE A 51 11.23 0.99 9.30
N LYS A 52 12.07 0.97 8.26
CA LYS A 52 13.51 1.26 8.42
C LYS A 52 13.75 2.73 8.72
N GLU A 53 12.99 3.59 8.07
CA GLU A 53 13.10 5.04 8.14
C GLU A 53 11.69 5.65 8.24
N PRO A 54 11.56 6.90 8.70
CA PRO A 54 10.33 7.66 8.59
C PRO A 54 9.80 7.66 7.15
N ALA A 55 8.47 7.73 7.00
CA ALA A 55 7.84 7.75 5.69
C ALA A 55 8.35 8.96 4.89
N LYS A 56 8.83 8.71 3.66
CA LYS A 56 9.35 9.73 2.76
C LYS A 56 8.20 10.28 1.92
N GLU A 57 8.16 11.60 1.78
CA GLU A 57 7.23 12.25 0.86
C GLU A 57 7.64 11.91 -0.58
N ILE A 58 6.64 11.53 -1.39
CA ILE A 58 6.80 11.23 -2.81
C ILE A 58 5.90 12.13 -3.62
N ASN A 59 6.13 12.17 -4.93
CA ASN A 59 5.22 12.86 -5.84
C ASN A 59 3.79 12.32 -5.65
N PRO A 60 2.81 13.21 -5.37
CA PRO A 60 1.48 12.79 -5.02
C PRO A 60 0.79 12.09 -6.19
N VAL A 61 0.52 10.80 -6.04
CA VAL A 61 -0.26 10.01 -7.00
C VAL A 61 -1.73 10.26 -6.73
N LYS A 62 -2.34 11.12 -7.55
CA LYS A 62 -3.69 11.62 -7.31
C LYS A 62 -4.75 10.59 -7.65
N PHE A 63 -5.90 10.71 -6.98
CA PHE A 63 -7.10 10.03 -7.40
C PHE A 63 -7.51 10.44 -8.82
N ASP A 64 -7.91 9.47 -9.64
CA ASP A 64 -8.39 9.72 -11.00
C ASP A 64 -9.81 10.30 -10.95
N THR A 65 -9.94 11.61 -11.14
CA THR A 65 -11.25 12.31 -11.12
C THR A 65 -12.15 11.92 -12.28
N LYS A 66 -11.61 11.32 -13.35
CA LYS A 66 -12.37 10.90 -14.54
C LYS A 66 -12.99 9.52 -14.36
N LYS A 67 -12.37 8.62 -13.59
CA LYS A 67 -12.93 7.30 -13.23
C LYS A 67 -13.56 7.30 -11.84
N LYS A 68 -14.89 7.41 -11.79
CA LYS A 68 -15.68 7.16 -10.57
C LYS A 68 -15.36 5.76 -10.02
N ARG A 69 -15.02 5.66 -8.72
CA ARG A 69 -14.67 4.44 -7.95
C ARG A 69 -13.23 3.90 -8.08
N SER A 70 -12.25 4.73 -8.44
CA SER A 70 -10.83 4.31 -8.45
C SER A 70 -10.17 4.26 -7.07
N ALA A 71 -10.94 4.45 -5.99
CA ALA A 71 -10.38 4.59 -4.64
C ALA A 71 -9.96 3.20 -4.17
N PRO A 72 -8.79 3.07 -3.54
CA PRO A 72 -8.40 1.80 -2.95
C PRO A 72 -9.37 1.47 -1.81
N GLN A 73 -10.33 0.58 -2.07
CA GLN A 73 -11.24 0.05 -1.03
C GLN A 73 -10.58 -1.05 -0.19
N ALA A 74 -9.44 -1.55 -0.64
CA ALA A 74 -8.63 -2.57 0.03
C ALA A 74 -7.14 -2.31 -0.26
N PRO A 75 -6.21 -2.88 0.54
CA PRO A 75 -4.79 -2.87 0.23
C PRO A 75 -4.55 -3.46 -1.17
N ARG A 76 -3.85 -2.71 -2.02
CA ARG A 76 -3.49 -3.15 -3.36
C ARG A 76 -1.98 -3.26 -3.47
N TYR A 77 -1.52 -4.25 -4.22
CA TYR A 77 -0.11 -4.43 -4.53
C TYR A 77 0.23 -3.69 -5.82
N THR A 78 1.35 -2.97 -5.82
CA THR A 78 1.95 -2.37 -7.00
C THR A 78 3.46 -2.49 -6.91
N THR A 79 4.16 -2.18 -7.99
CA THR A 79 5.63 -2.13 -8.00
C THR A 79 6.11 -0.72 -7.71
N TYR A 80 7.28 -0.61 -7.11
CA TYR A 80 7.92 0.67 -6.80
C TYR A 80 8.04 1.57 -8.04
N GLU A 81 8.44 0.99 -9.18
CA GLU A 81 8.60 1.71 -10.44
C GLU A 81 7.29 2.29 -10.97
N LYS A 82 6.19 1.51 -10.88
CA LYS A 82 4.86 1.99 -11.30
C LYS A 82 4.39 3.11 -10.39
N LEU A 83 4.58 2.97 -9.08
CA LEU A 83 4.21 4.00 -8.12
C LEU A 83 4.99 5.31 -8.33
N MET A 84 6.30 5.23 -8.60
CA MET A 84 7.12 6.42 -8.85
C MET A 84 6.86 7.11 -10.18
N LYS A 85 6.49 6.35 -11.22
CA LYS A 85 6.20 6.90 -12.57
C LYS A 85 4.74 7.37 -12.71
N GLY A 86 3.82 6.75 -11.96
CA GLY A 86 2.40 7.02 -12.04
C GLY A 86 2.02 8.40 -11.50
N LYS A 87 1.11 9.09 -12.17
CA LYS A 87 0.58 10.39 -11.71
C LYS A 87 -0.81 10.23 -11.11
N VAL A 88 -1.56 9.24 -11.58
CA VAL A 88 -2.89 8.91 -11.07
C VAL A 88 -2.96 7.45 -10.63
N LEU A 89 -3.92 7.14 -9.75
CA LEU A 89 -4.13 5.76 -9.27
C LEU A 89 -4.31 4.75 -10.42
N SER A 90 -4.89 5.16 -11.55
CA SER A 90 -5.07 4.34 -12.75
C SER A 90 -3.76 3.94 -13.44
N ASP A 91 -2.67 4.68 -13.26
CA ASP A 91 -1.35 4.32 -13.81
C ASP A 91 -0.64 3.28 -12.94
N VAL A 92 -1.00 3.23 -11.66
CA VAL A 92 -0.32 2.44 -10.62
C VAL A 92 -0.99 1.08 -10.40
N PHE A 93 -2.31 1.01 -10.55
CA PHE A 93 -3.13 -0.19 -10.35
C PHE A 93 -3.88 -0.58 -11.63
#